data_AF-A0A446AZA0-F1
#
_entry.id   AF-A0A446AZA0-F1
#
_cell.length_a   1.000
_cell.length_b   1.000
_cell.length_c   1.000
_cell.angle_alpha   90.00
_cell.angle_beta   90.00
_cell.angle_gamma   90.00
#
_symmetry.space_group_name_H-M   'P 1'
#
loop_
_entity.id
_entity.type
_entity.pdbx_description
1 polymer ?
#
loop_
_entity_poly.entity_id
_entity_poly.type
_entity_poly.pdbx_seq_one_letter_code
_entity_poly.pdbx_strand_id
1 'polypeptide(L)'
;MDNLNAVTLSVNGLDYRGWTKVSISAGIERQSRDFKLDVTWRWPGQDTEIPVRQGDYCQVRIGDDLVLSGWIYSTPVSYDSKSVNRAIAGRSVTSDLVDCSAINKPG
;
A
#
# COMPACT_ATOMS: atom_id res chain seq x y z
N MET A 1 -5.93 -24.18 -6.55
CA MET A 1 -6.80 -23.04 -6.90
C MET A 1 -5.89 -21.96 -7.41
N ASP A 2 -5.97 -21.64 -8.70
CA ASP A 2 -5.17 -20.57 -9.30
C ASP A 2 -5.56 -19.24 -8.65
N ASN A 3 -4.65 -18.69 -7.86
CA ASN A 3 -4.83 -17.41 -7.20
C ASN A 3 -4.30 -16.27 -8.08
N LEU A 4 -4.52 -16.35 -9.39
CA LEU A 4 -4.00 -15.41 -10.38
C LEU A 4 -4.34 -13.94 -10.06
N ASN A 5 -5.47 -13.70 -9.40
CA ASN A 5 -5.93 -12.36 -9.04
C ASN A 5 -5.74 -12.03 -7.55
N ALA A 6 -5.01 -12.85 -6.80
CA ALA A 6 -4.78 -12.62 -5.38
C ALA A 6 -3.78 -11.49 -5.17
N VAL A 7 -4.20 -10.45 -4.46
CA VAL A 7 -3.35 -9.29 -4.19
C VAL A 7 -2.50 -9.55 -2.96
N THR A 8 -1.18 -9.39 -3.12
CA THR A 8 -0.18 -9.55 -2.06
C THR A 8 0.58 -8.24 -1.88
N LEU A 9 0.71 -7.77 -0.64
CA LEU A 9 1.66 -6.72 -0.27
C LEU A 9 2.86 -7.37 0.42
N SER A 10 4.07 -7.14 -0.07
CA SER A 10 5.30 -7.56 0.60
C SER A 10 5.98 -6.36 1.25
N VAL A 11 6.26 -6.44 2.56
CA VAL A 11 6.98 -5.41 3.33
C VAL A 11 7.89 -6.10 4.34
N ASN A 12 9.15 -5.67 4.46
CA ASN A 12 10.10 -6.20 5.45
C ASN A 12 10.24 -7.74 5.45
N GLY A 13 10.13 -8.37 4.28
CA GLY A 13 10.21 -9.83 4.13
C GLY A 13 8.93 -10.60 4.51
N LEU A 14 7.85 -9.90 4.83
CA LEU A 14 6.54 -10.49 5.15
C LEU A 14 5.52 -10.21 4.03
N ASP A 15 4.70 -11.22 3.75
CA ASP A 15 3.61 -11.13 2.77
C ASP A 15 2.26 -10.99 3.47
N TYR A 16 1.53 -9.94 3.12
CA TYR A 16 0.18 -9.64 3.61
C TYR A 16 -0.84 -9.87 2.50
N ARG A 17 -1.93 -10.57 2.84
CA ARG A 17 -3.02 -10.99 1.94
C ARG A 17 -4.37 -10.88 2.67
N GLY A 18 -5.45 -11.24 2.00
CA GLY A 18 -6.79 -11.30 2.62
C GLY A 18 -7.48 -9.93 2.71
N TRP A 19 -7.14 -9.03 1.79
CA TRP A 19 -7.72 -7.70 1.71
C TRP A 19 -9.24 -7.75 1.49
N THR A 20 -9.97 -6.92 2.23
CA THR A 20 -11.42 -6.77 2.04
C THR A 20 -11.74 -5.79 0.93
N LYS A 21 -10.83 -4.87 0.62
CA LYS A 21 -10.89 -4.00 -0.54
C LYS A 21 -9.50 -3.71 -1.07
N VAL A 22 -9.37 -3.67 -2.39
CA VAL A 22 -8.13 -3.32 -3.10
C VAL A 22 -8.44 -2.20 -4.08
N SER A 23 -7.60 -1.16 -4.06
CA SER A 23 -7.58 -0.10 -5.06
C SER A 23 -6.14 0.11 -5.52
N ILE A 24 -5.88 -0.04 -6.81
CA ILE A 24 -4.57 0.24 -7.43
C ILE A 24 -4.84 1.12 -8.64
N SER A 25 -4.32 2.33 -8.62
CA SER A 25 -4.59 3.35 -9.64
C SER A 25 -3.34 3.62 -10.46
N ALA A 26 -3.49 3.63 -11.79
CA ALA A 26 -2.48 4.10 -12.72
C ALA A 26 -3.15 5.13 -13.65
N GLY A 27 -2.47 6.25 -13.91
CA GLY A 27 -2.98 7.27 -14.82
C GLY A 27 -1.85 7.85 -15.66
N ILE A 28 -2.11 8.13 -16.94
CA ILE A 28 -1.11 8.73 -17.84
C ILE A 28 -0.69 10.13 -17.38
N GLU A 29 -1.64 10.89 -16.81
CA GLU A 29 -1.42 12.21 -16.21
C GLU A 29 -0.82 12.15 -14.80
N ARG A 30 -0.68 10.95 -14.21
CA ARG A 30 -0.09 10.74 -12.87
C ARG A 30 1.19 9.93 -13.02
N GLN A 31 2.34 10.60 -12.91
CA GLN A 31 3.67 9.97 -13.05
C GLN A 31 3.96 8.85 -12.02
N SER A 32 3.13 8.70 -10.98
CA SER A 32 3.21 7.61 -10.01
C SER A 32 1.90 6.85 -9.89
N ARG A 33 2.02 5.52 -9.73
CA ARG A 33 0.89 4.64 -9.37
C ARG A 33 0.65 4.77 -7.87
N ASP A 34 -0.62 4.75 -7.47
CA ASP A 34 -1.03 4.71 -6.07
C ASP A 34 -1.74 3.40 -5.74
N PHE A 35 -1.67 3.00 -4.48
CA PHE A 35 -2.44 1.86 -3.98
C PHE A 35 -3.04 2.14 -2.61
N LYS A 36 -4.17 1.49 -2.35
CA LYS A 36 -4.81 1.39 -1.05
C LYS A 36 -5.38 -0.01 -0.86
N LEU A 37 -5.00 -0.65 0.23
CA LEU A 37 -5.43 -2.01 0.60
C LEU A 37 -6.14 -1.95 1.94
N ASP A 38 -7.44 -2.22 1.98
CA ASP A 38 -8.24 -2.22 3.20
C ASP A 38 -8.33 -3.64 3.78
N VAL A 39 -8.36 -3.71 5.11
CA VAL A 39 -8.41 -4.95 5.88
C VAL A 39 -9.20 -4.72 7.16
N THR A 40 -10.06 -5.70 7.47
CA THR A 40 -10.90 -5.66 8.66
C THR A 40 -10.27 -6.54 9.74
N TRP A 41 -9.39 -5.97 10.57
CA TRP A 41 -8.89 -6.69 11.74
C TRP A 41 -9.92 -6.60 12.87
N ARG A 42 -10.56 -7.73 13.18
CA ARG A 42 -11.44 -7.86 14.35
C ARG A 42 -11.06 -9.10 15.14
N TRP A 43 -10.19 -8.95 16.14
CA TRP A 43 -9.93 -9.96 17.17
C TRP A 43 -9.93 -9.29 18.55
N PRO A 44 -10.82 -9.67 19.47
CA PRO A 44 -10.71 -9.26 20.87
C PRO A 44 -9.40 -9.80 21.46
N GLY A 45 -8.54 -8.92 21.97
CA GLY A 45 -7.31 -9.30 22.67
C GLY A 45 -6.04 -9.40 21.81
N GLN A 46 -6.11 -9.11 20.51
CA GLN A 46 -4.91 -9.00 19.66
C GLN A 46 -4.72 -7.53 19.23
N ASP A 47 -3.94 -6.80 20.02
CA ASP A 47 -3.53 -5.41 19.75
C ASP A 47 -2.29 -5.35 18.83
N THR A 48 -2.08 -6.39 18.01
CA THR A 48 -0.91 -6.47 17.14
C THR A 48 -1.12 -5.53 15.97
N GLU A 49 -0.55 -4.33 16.10
CA GLU A 49 -0.38 -3.39 15.00
C GLU A 49 0.29 -4.11 13.82
N ILE A 50 -0.21 -3.87 12.60
CA ILE A 50 0.47 -4.33 11.39
C ILE A 50 1.90 -3.76 11.46
N PRO A 51 2.96 -4.56 11.47
CA PRO A 51 4.33 -4.07 11.63
C PRO A 51 4.86 -3.48 10.32
N VAL A 52 4.06 -2.60 9.73
CA VAL A 52 4.29 -1.87 8.49
C VAL A 52 4.28 -0.39 8.87
N ARG A 53 5.40 0.28 8.64
CA ARG A 53 5.60 1.68 9.02
C ARG A 53 5.61 2.56 7.78
N GLN A 54 5.29 3.84 7.99
CA GLN A 54 5.52 4.85 6.96
C GLN A 54 7.00 4.85 6.55
N GLY A 55 7.25 4.92 5.25
CA GLY A 55 8.59 4.87 4.66
C GLY A 55 9.12 3.47 4.40
N ASP A 56 8.44 2.41 4.82
CA ASP A 56 8.87 1.06 4.48
C ASP A 56 8.78 0.81 2.97
N TYR A 57 9.80 0.16 2.42
CA TYR A 57 9.77 -0.31 1.04
C TYR A 57 8.75 -1.44 0.91
N CYS A 58 7.95 -1.39 -0.16
CA CYS A 58 6.91 -2.36 -0.40
C CYS A 58 6.81 -2.77 -1.86
N GLN A 59 6.27 -3.96 -2.07
CA GLN A 59 5.89 -4.46 -3.39
C GLN A 59 4.45 -4.94 -3.36
N VAL A 60 3.70 -4.61 -4.40
CA VAL A 60 2.34 -5.11 -4.61
C VAL A 60 2.37 -6.07 -5.79
N ARG A 61 1.83 -7.28 -5.59
CA ARG A 61 1.65 -8.30 -6.63
C ARG A 61 0.18 -8.65 -6.81
N ILE A 62 -0.20 -9.02 -8.03
CA ILE A 62 -1.48 -9.67 -8.36
C ILE A 62 -1.14 -11.04 -8.93
N GLY A 63 -1.46 -12.10 -8.20
CA GLY A 63 -0.89 -13.41 -8.48
C GLY A 63 0.63 -13.35 -8.37
N ASP A 64 1.32 -13.73 -9.44
CA ASP A 64 2.78 -13.68 -9.54
C ASP A 64 3.30 -12.36 -10.17
N ASP A 65 2.41 -11.54 -10.73
CA ASP A 65 2.78 -10.33 -11.45
C ASP A 65 3.09 -9.18 -10.48
N LEU A 66 4.30 -8.63 -10.59
CA LEU A 66 4.70 -7.42 -9.88
C LEU A 66 4.05 -6.19 -10.51
N VAL A 67 3.05 -5.63 -9.84
CA VAL A 67 2.28 -4.48 -10.35
C VAL A 67 2.79 -3.14 -9.84
N LEU A 68 3.45 -3.11 -8.67
CA LEU A 68 4.00 -1.89 -8.07
C LEU A 68 5.18 -2.21 -7.15
N SER A 69 6.23 -1.40 -7.22
CA SER A 69 7.27 -1.26 -6.19
C SER A 69 7.27 0.18 -5.71
N GLY A 70 7.36 0.40 -4.40
CA GLY A 70 7.12 1.73 -3.84
C GLY A 70 7.30 1.82 -2.33
N TRP A 71 6.75 2.87 -1.76
CA TRP A 71 6.88 3.19 -0.34
C TRP A 71 5.51 3.23 0.33
N ILE A 72 5.47 2.82 1.59
CA ILE A 72 4.29 2.99 2.45
C ILE A 72 4.19 4.46 2.84
N TYR A 73 3.07 5.09 2.51
CA TYR A 73 2.82 6.49 2.86
C TYR A 73 2.02 6.62 4.15
N SER A 74 1.06 5.72 4.39
CA SER A 74 0.20 5.78 5.57
C SER A 74 -0.50 4.45 5.87
N THR A 75 -0.85 4.26 7.14
CA THR A 75 -1.65 3.13 7.65
C THR A 75 -2.93 3.64 8.33
N PRO A 76 -3.86 4.26 7.59
CA PRO A 76 -5.02 4.92 8.19
C PRO A 76 -5.89 3.93 8.96
N VAL A 77 -6.32 4.39 10.13
CA VAL A 77 -7.20 3.71 11.06
C VAL A 77 -8.52 4.45 11.11
N SER A 78 -9.63 3.76 10.85
CA SER A 78 -10.97 4.29 11.13
C SER A 78 -11.78 3.30 11.96
N TYR A 79 -12.71 3.83 12.75
CA TYR A 79 -13.59 3.05 13.59
C TYR A 79 -14.99 3.66 13.56
N ASP A 80 -15.99 2.79 13.52
CA ASP A 80 -17.40 3.12 13.75
C ASP A 80 -17.93 2.29 14.93
N SER A 81 -19.20 2.49 15.30
CA SER A 81 -19.80 1.80 16.46
C SER A 81 -19.92 0.27 16.30
N LYS A 82 -19.69 -0.27 15.10
CA LYS A 82 -19.85 -1.68 14.74
C LYS A 82 -18.60 -2.32 14.13
N SER A 83 -17.65 -1.52 13.65
CA SER A 83 -16.52 -1.97 12.85
C SER A 83 -15.27 -1.13 13.05
N VAL A 84 -14.11 -1.76 12.86
CA VAL A 84 -12.80 -1.12 12.84
C VAL A 84 -12.20 -1.44 11.48
N ASN A 85 -11.89 -0.40 10.71
CA ASN A 85 -11.28 -0.52 9.40
C ASN A 85 -9.82 -0.04 9.47
N ARG A 86 -8.93 -0.81 8.87
CA ARG A 86 -7.52 -0.51 8.72
C ARG A 86 -7.22 -0.51 7.23
N ALA A 87 -6.37 0.38 6.77
CA ALA A 87 -5.84 0.28 5.43
C ALA A 87 -4.35 0.58 5.38
N ILE A 88 -3.71 0.14 4.31
CA ILE A 88 -2.32 0.47 3.98
C ILE A 88 -2.35 1.19 2.64
N ALA A 89 -1.75 2.37 2.58
CA ALA A 89 -1.69 3.18 1.38
C ALA A 89 -0.26 3.62 1.07
N GLY A 90 0.06 3.68 -0.22
CA GLY A 90 1.40 4.01 -0.70
C GLY A 90 1.43 4.42 -2.17
N ARG A 91 2.62 4.80 -2.63
CA ARG A 91 2.87 5.20 -4.02
C ARG A 91 4.10 4.49 -4.56
N SER A 92 4.16 4.32 -5.88
CA SER A 92 5.32 3.73 -6.56
C SER A 92 6.58 4.58 -6.37
N VAL A 93 7.78 4.00 -6.47
CA VAL A 93 9.07 4.72 -6.32
C VAL A 93 9.18 5.96 -7.24
N THR A 94 8.48 5.97 -8.38
CA THR A 94 8.41 7.16 -9.25
C THR A 94 7.76 8.38 -8.59
N SER A 95 7.09 8.24 -7.44
CA SER A 95 6.63 9.37 -6.63
C SER A 95 7.79 10.24 -6.16
N ASP A 96 8.97 9.66 -5.92
CA ASP A 96 10.13 10.41 -5.43
C ASP A 96 10.60 11.44 -6.47
N LEU A 97 10.41 11.15 -7.77
CA LEU A 97 10.67 12.11 -8.86
C LEU A 97 9.63 13.24 -8.93
N VAL A 98 8.42 13.01 -8.43
CA VAL A 98 7.31 13.99 -8.42
C VAL A 98 7.39 14.87 -7.16
N ASP A 99 7.72 14.28 -6.02
CA ASP A 99 7.78 14.95 -4.73
C ASP A 99 9.07 15.76 -4.56
N CYS A 100 10.17 15.38 -5.25
CA CYS A 100 11.36 16.21 -5.35
C CYS A 100 11.18 17.30 -6.43
N SER A 101 10.89 18.52 -5.99
CA SER A 101 11.10 19.70 -6.83
C SER A 101 12.56 19.76 -7.25
N ALA A 102 12.84 19.57 -8.54
CA ALA A 102 14.16 19.88 -9.08
C ALA A 102 14.45 21.36 -8.79
N ILE A 103 15.43 21.64 -7.91
CA ILE A 103 15.94 22.99 -7.73
C ILE A 103 16.70 23.34 -9.02
N ASN A 104 16.01 23.96 -9.98
CA ASN A 104 16.64 24.57 -11.13
C ASN A 104 17.28 25.89 -10.66
N LYS A 105 18.61 25.90 -10.48
CA LYS A 105 19.38 27.13 -10.49
C LYS A 105 19.86 27.37 -11.92
N PRO A 106 19.17 28.16 -12.74
CA PRO A 106 19.76 28.63 -13.99
C PRO A 106 20.94 29.55 -13.64
N GLY A 107 22.07 29.30 -14.30
CA GLY A 107 23.25 30.17 -14.24
C GLY A 107 23.09 31.43 -15.08
#